data_AF-A0A7V9UPU6-F1
#
_entry.id   AF-A0A7V9UPU6-F1
#
_cell.length_a   1.000
_cell.length_b   1.000
_cell.length_c   1.000
_cell.angle_alpha   90.00
_cell.angle_beta   90.00
_cell.angle_gamma   90.00
#
_symmetry.space_group_name_H-M   'P 1'
#
loop_
_entity.id
_entity.type
_entity.pdbx_description
1 polymer ?
#
loop_
_entity_poly.entity_id
_entity_poly.type
_entity_poly.pdbx_seq_one_letter_code
_entity_poly.pdbx_strand_id
1 'polypeptide(L)' 'MSWAEFFNMGGYAFYVWGSFGVALVSMGIEVYLLRRRKKRALLQQVKQAPKISVLQEHETTT' A
#
# COMPACT_ATOMS: atom_id res chain seq x y z
N MET A 1 9.21 -37.07 -14.74
CA MET A 1 9.89 -35.78 -14.46
C MET A 1 9.07 -35.04 -13.43
N SER A 2 9.44 -35.15 -12.15
CA SER A 2 8.64 -34.63 -11.04
C SER A 2 9.11 -33.22 -10.66
N TRP A 3 8.16 -32.37 -10.26
CA TRP A 3 8.44 -31.08 -9.65
C TRP A 3 9.25 -31.23 -8.36
N ALA A 4 9.06 -32.35 -7.65
CA ALA A 4 9.80 -32.69 -6.43
C ALA A 4 11.31 -32.79 -6.65
N GLU A 5 11.79 -33.37 -7.77
CA GLU A 5 13.23 -33.43 -8.10
C GLU A 5 13.82 -32.03 -8.33
N PHE A 6 13.04 -31.10 -8.90
CA PHE A 6 13.45 -29.71 -9.09
C PHE A 6 13.66 -28.98 -7.76
N PHE A 7 12.83 -29.26 -6.76
CA PHE A 7 13.00 -28.75 -5.39
C PHE A 7 14.11 -29.49 -4.62
N ASN A 8 14.36 -30.77 -4.93
CA ASN A 8 15.35 -31.62 -4.25
C ASN A 8 16.75 -31.62 -4.89
N MET A 9 16.98 -30.91 -5.99
CA MET A 9 18.31 -30.65 -6.57
C MET A 9 19.14 -29.69 -5.68
N GLY A 10 19.49 -30.14 -4.47
CA GLY A 10 20.70 -29.72 -3.75
C GLY A 10 20.89 -28.24 -3.43
N GLY A 11 19.84 -27.41 -3.41
CA GLY A 11 19.91 -26.01 -2.94
C GLY A 11 19.67 -24.92 -4.00
N TYR A 12 19.61 -25.26 -5.29
CA TYR A 12 19.41 -24.25 -6.36
C TYR A 12 17.98 -23.69 -6.39
N ALA A 13 16.98 -24.52 -6.10
CA ALA A 13 15.58 -24.11 -6.05
C ALA A 13 15.35 -23.01 -5.00
N PHE A 14 16.04 -23.09 -3.86
CA PHE A 14 15.92 -22.10 -2.79
C PHE A 14 16.44 -20.72 -3.23
N TYR A 15 17.48 -20.67 -4.06
CA TYR A 15 18.00 -19.41 -4.63
C TYR A 15 17.03 -18.79 -5.64
N VAL A 16 16.45 -19.62 -6.52
CA VAL A 16 15.49 -19.15 -7.52
C VAL A 16 14.24 -18.62 -6.81
N TRP A 17 13.60 -19.44 -5.98
CA TRP A 17 12.41 -19.06 -5.23
C TRP A 17 12.66 -17.92 -4.24
N GLY A 18 13.84 -17.87 -3.62
CA GLY A 18 14.26 -16.76 -2.77
C GLY A 18 14.39 -15.44 -3.56
N SER A 19 15.01 -15.46 -4.74
CA SER A 19 15.18 -14.27 -5.58
C SER A 19 13.83 -13.76 -6.11
N PHE A 20 12.97 -14.67 -6.58
CA PHE A 20 11.59 -14.33 -6.97
C PHE A 20 10.77 -13.80 -5.79
N GLY A 21 10.94 -14.41 -4.60
CA GLY A 21 10.33 -13.95 -3.36
C GLY A 21 10.79 -12.54 -2.96
N VAL A 22 12.08 -12.25 -3.02
CA VAL A 22 12.64 -10.91 -2.73
C VAL A 22 12.12 -9.86 -3.70
N ALA A 23 12.01 -10.20 -4.99
CA ALA A 23 11.42 -9.31 -5.99
C ALA A 23 9.94 -9.02 -5.70
N LEU A 24 9.15 -10.06 -5.43
CA LEU A 24 7.73 -9.93 -5.03
C LEU A 24 7.55 -9.13 -3.74
N VAL A 25 8.41 -9.36 -2.75
CA VAL A 25 8.40 -8.65 -1.47
C VAL A 25 8.73 -7.18 -1.69
N SER A 26 9.75 -6.84 -2.47
CA SER A 26 10.10 -5.44 -2.77
C SER A 26 8.93 -4.71 -3.44
N MET A 27 8.33 -5.33 -4.46
CA MET A 27 7.16 -4.77 -5.16
C MET A 27 5.95 -4.67 -4.23
N GLY A 28 5.73 -5.66 -3.36
CA GLY A 28 4.67 -5.68 -2.36
C GLY A 28 4.82 -4.59 -1.30
N ILE A 29 6.04 -4.32 -0.84
CA ILE A 29 6.35 -3.27 0.14
C ILE A 29 6.00 -1.89 -0.43
N GLU A 30 6.41 -1.59 -1.67
CA GLU A 30 6.08 -0.31 -2.30
C GLU A 30 4.57 -0.12 -2.43
N VAL A 31 3.85 -1.14 -2.92
CA VAL A 31 2.38 -1.11 -3.04
C VAL A 31 1.72 -0.96 -1.67
N TYR A 32 2.24 -1.64 -0.65
CA TYR A 32 1.72 -1.56 0.72
C TYR A 32 1.90 -0.16 1.31
N LEU A 33 3.08 0.44 1.16
CA LEU A 33 3.39 1.80 1.60
C LEU A 33 2.52 2.83 0.87
N LEU A 34 2.34 2.68 -0.44
CA LEU A 34 1.52 3.56 -1.27
C LEU A 34 0.03 3.49 -0.86
N ARG A 35 -0.47 2.27 -0.62
CA ARG A 35 -1.84 2.05 -0.09
C ARG A 35 -2.02 2.64 1.30
N ARG A 36 -1.01 2.51 2.19
CA ARG A 36 -1.03 3.14 3.52
C ARG A 36 -1.08 4.66 3.41
N ARG A 37 -0.32 5.26 2.49
CA ARG A 37 -0.33 6.72 2.26
C ARG A 37 -1.69 7.20 1.76
N LYS A 38 -2.29 6.49 0.80
CA LYS A 38 -3.66 6.79 0.32
C LYS A 38 -4.69 6.70 1.44
N LYS A 39 -4.66 5.64 2.27
CA LYS A 39 -5.58 5.52 3.42
C LYS A 39 -5.42 6.67 4.42
N ARG A 40 -4.18 7.12 4.69
CA ARG A 40 -3.92 8.26 5.59
C ARG A 40 -4.43 9.58 5.00
N ALA A 41 -4.26 9.81 3.69
CA ALA A 41 -4.74 11.02 3.03
C ALA A 41 -6.28 11.11 3.04
N LEU A 42 -6.98 10.00 2.79
CA LEU A 42 -8.45 9.95 2.82
C LEU A 42 -8.99 10.22 4.24
N LEU A 43 -8.35 9.67 5.28
CA LEU A 43 -8.72 9.94 6.67
C LEU A 43 -8.44 11.40 7.09
N GLN A 44 -7.45 12.05 6.48
CA GLN A 44 -7.17 13.48 6.71
C GLN A 44 -8.19 14.38 6.02
N GLN A 45 -8.69 14.02 4.83
CA GLN A 45 -9.74 14.78 4.14
C GLN A 45 -11.07 14.77 4.89
N VAL A 46 -11.42 13.66 5.56
CA VAL A 46 -12.62 13.62 6.42
C VAL A 46 -12.51 14.56 7.62
N LYS A 47 -11.29 14.85 8.11
CA LYS A 47 -11.06 15.86 9.17
C LYS A 47 -11.06 17.30 8.63
N GLN A 48 -10.85 17.50 7.34
CA GLN A 48 -10.98 18.79 6.67
C GLN A 48 -12.38 18.99 6.12
N ALA A 49 -13.41 18.61 6.88
CA ALA A 49 -14.75 19.14 6.65
C ALA A 49 -14.60 20.68 6.62
N PRO A 50 -14.77 21.30 5.44
CA PRO A 50 -14.40 22.69 5.23
C PRO A 50 -15.23 23.54 6.20
N LYS A 51 -14.53 24.29 7.04
CA LYS A 51 -15.03 25.30 7.99
C LYS A 51 -15.69 26.50 7.25
N ILE A 52 -16.24 26.27 6.06
CA ILE A 52 -16.88 27.24 5.17
C ILE A 52 -18.36 27.46 5.57
N SER A 53 -18.89 26.71 6.54
CA SER A 53 -20.21 27.02 7.11
C SER A 53 -20.20 28.14 8.15
N VAL A 54 -19.05 28.48 8.75
CA VAL A 54 -18.99 29.43 9.87
C VAL A 54 -18.78 30.89 9.43
N LEU A 55 -18.40 31.10 8.16
CA LEU A 55 -18.22 32.46 7.61
C LEU A 55 -19.47 32.98 6.88
N GLN A 56 -20.45 32.12 6.62
CA GLN A 56 -21.64 32.49 5.83
C GLN A 56 -22.84 32.92 6.69
N GLU A 57 -22.80 32.71 8.01
CA GLU A 57 -23.90 33.10 8.90
C GLU A 57 -23.86 34.59 9.32
N HIS A 58 -22.76 35.31 9.02
CA HIS A 58 -22.54 36.67 9.52
C HIS A 58 -22.71 37.78 8.47
N GLU A 59 -23.01 37.45 7.20
CA GLU A 59 -23.14 38.44 6.11
C GLU A 59 -24.60 38.73 5.67
N THR A 60 -25.62 38.05 6.21
CA THR A 60 -27.04 38.23 5.80
C THR A 60 -27.90 39.04 6.78
N THR A 61 -27.30 39.71 7.77
CA THR A 61 -28.01 40.62 8.69
C THR A 61 -27.44 42.04 8.60
N THR A 62 -27.73 42.78 7.52
CA THR A 62 -27.83 44.25 7.48
C THR A 62 -28.57 44.66 6.21
#